data_AF-A0A377LTJ9-F1
#
_entry.id   AF-A0A377LTJ9-F1
#
_cell.length_a   1.000
_cell.length_b   1.000
_cell.length_c   1.000
_cell.angle_alpha   90.00
_cell.angle_beta   90.00
_cell.angle_gamma   90.00
#
_symmetry.space_group_name_H-M   'P 1'
#
loop_
_entity.id
_entity.type
_entity.pdbx_description
1 polymer ?
#
loop_
_entity_poly.entity_id
_entity_poly.type
_entity_poly.pdbx_seq_one_letter_code
_entity_poly.pdbx_strand_id
1 'polypeptide(L)'
;MRSAEIIPYSVYATIFLYPGPEAEPVMAAAKASLQKYIASQTRLGRDIRRSAIYAALHVEGVQRVELASPLDDVVLDKTQAASCTEWSVTNGGTDE
;
A
#
# COMPACT_ATOMS: atom_id res chain seq x y z
N MET A 1 26.18 17.86 -5.39
CA MET A 1 24.82 17.32 -5.16
C MET A 1 24.92 16.42 -3.94
N ARG A 2 24.15 16.67 -2.87
CA ARG A 2 23.97 15.66 -1.82
C ARG A 2 22.76 14.82 -2.25
N SER A 3 23.02 13.59 -2.67
CA SER A 3 21.94 12.63 -2.94
C SER A 3 21.25 12.29 -1.63
N ALA A 4 19.92 12.21 -1.65
CA ALA A 4 19.17 11.73 -0.49
C ALA A 4 19.53 10.26 -0.22
N GLU A 5 19.59 9.88 1.05
CA GLU A 5 19.65 8.46 1.44
C GLU A 5 18.33 7.80 1.07
N ILE A 6 18.40 6.64 0.39
CA ILE A 6 17.21 5.92 -0.05
C ILE A 6 16.84 4.87 0.99
N ILE A 7 15.68 5.01 1.60
CA ILE A 7 15.13 4.08 2.57
C ILE A 7 14.22 3.09 1.86
N PRO A 8 14.63 1.82 1.69
CA PRO A 8 13.80 0.82 1.04
C PRO A 8 12.64 0.40 1.96
N TYR A 9 11.48 0.14 1.35
CA TYR A 9 10.36 -0.50 2.03
C TYR A 9 9.58 -1.41 1.08
N SER A 10 8.78 -2.31 1.66
CA SER A 10 7.88 -3.17 0.90
C SER A 10 6.44 -3.00 1.40
N VAL A 11 5.48 -3.26 0.53
CA VAL A 11 4.05 -3.29 0.90
C VAL A 11 3.47 -4.67 0.66
N TYR A 12 3.13 -5.39 1.73
CA TYR A 12 2.44 -6.67 1.61
C TYR A 12 1.12 -6.58 2.35
N ALA A 13 0.03 -6.74 1.60
CA ALA A 13 -1.31 -6.68 2.15
C ALA A 13 -2.17 -7.84 1.68
N THR A 14 -2.98 -8.34 2.60
CA THR A 14 -4.09 -9.25 2.30
C THR A 14 -5.38 -8.45 2.44
N ILE A 15 -6.24 -8.49 1.43
CA ILE A 15 -7.55 -7.82 1.49
C ILE A 15 -8.67 -8.84 1.49
N PHE A 16 -9.68 -8.60 2.31
CA PHE A 16 -10.90 -9.41 2.40
C PHE A 16 -12.04 -8.63 1.79
N LEU A 17 -12.81 -9.29 0.95
CA LEU A 17 -13.87 -8.66 0.17
C LEU A 17 -15.23 -8.94 0.81
N TYR A 18 -16.19 -8.04 0.61
CA TYR A 18 -17.58 -8.36 0.92
C TYR A 18 -18.07 -9.55 0.07
N PRO A 19 -19.01 -10.37 0.58
CA PRO A 19 -19.62 -11.44 -0.20
C PRO A 19 -20.23 -10.89 -1.49
N GLY A 20 -19.79 -11.41 -2.63
CA GLY A 20 -20.27 -10.96 -3.93
C GLY A 20 -19.66 -11.77 -5.08
N PRO A 21 -20.26 -11.69 -6.28
CA PRO A 21 -19.85 -12.50 -7.42
C PRO A 21 -18.51 -12.07 -8.04
N GLU A 22 -18.02 -10.85 -7.76
CA GLU A 22 -16.95 -10.22 -8.54
C GLU A 22 -15.74 -9.82 -7.68
N ALA A 23 -14.87 -10.79 -7.37
CA ALA A 23 -13.62 -10.51 -6.65
C ALA A 23 -12.54 -9.84 -7.53
N GLU A 24 -12.44 -10.26 -8.80
CA GLU A 24 -11.36 -9.80 -9.69
C GLU A 24 -11.34 -8.29 -9.95
N PRO A 25 -12.48 -7.62 -10.24
CA PRO A 25 -12.49 -6.17 -10.45
C PRO A 25 -12.08 -5.39 -9.21
N VAL A 26 -12.51 -5.84 -8.03
CA VAL A 26 -12.16 -5.20 -6.75
C VAL A 26 -10.66 -5.36 -6.47
N MET A 27 -10.11 -6.55 -6.68
CA MET A 27 -8.66 -6.80 -6.56
C MET A 27 -7.85 -5.94 -7.53
N ALA A 28 -8.31 -5.77 -8.78
CA ALA A 28 -7.65 -4.93 -9.76
C ALA A 28 -7.67 -3.45 -9.35
N ALA A 29 -8.81 -2.95 -8.85
CA ALA A 29 -8.95 -1.60 -8.34
C ALA A 29 -8.03 -1.32 -7.13
N ALA A 30 -7.96 -2.25 -6.16
CA ALA A 30 -7.09 -2.13 -5.00
C ALA A 30 -5.61 -2.07 -5.39
N LYS A 31 -5.17 -2.94 -6.32
CA LYS A 31 -3.80 -2.94 -6.84
C LYS A 31 -3.47 -1.63 -7.55
N ALA A 32 -4.36 -1.16 -8.43
CA ALA A 32 -4.17 0.10 -9.14
C ALA A 32 -4.09 1.31 -8.19
N SER A 33 -4.93 1.31 -7.15
CA SER A 33 -4.92 2.35 -6.10
C SER A 33 -3.61 2.35 -5.31
N LEU A 34 -3.10 1.18 -4.91
CA LEU A 34 -1.81 1.06 -4.24
C LEU A 34 -0.65 1.52 -5.14
N GLN A 35 -0.63 1.13 -6.41
CA GLN A 35 0.39 1.58 -7.36
C GLN A 35 0.38 3.11 -7.53
N LYS A 36 -0.81 3.71 -7.61
CA LYS A 36 -0.97 5.18 -7.66
C LYS A 36 -0.44 5.84 -6.38
N TYR A 37 -0.71 5.25 -5.23
CA TYR A 37 -0.15 5.72 -3.96
C TYR A 37 1.39 5.68 -3.98
N ILE A 38 2.00 4.54 -4.31
CA ILE A 38 3.45 4.36 -4.37
C ILE A 38 4.08 5.40 -5.30
N ALA A 39 3.55 5.56 -6.52
CA ALA A 39 4.05 6.54 -7.50
C ALA A 39 3.94 7.99 -6.99
N SER A 40 2.92 8.30 -6.19
CA SER A 40 2.76 9.64 -5.60
C SER A 40 3.80 9.94 -4.51
N GLN A 41 4.24 8.92 -3.75
CA GLN A 41 5.22 9.08 -2.68
C GLN A 41 6.62 9.33 -3.24
N THR A 42 7.00 8.62 -4.30
CA THR A 42 8.29 8.83 -4.99
C THR A 42 8.47 10.27 -5.47
N ARG A 43 7.38 10.97 -5.80
CA ARG A 43 7.42 12.36 -6.26
C ARG A 43 7.54 13.40 -5.13
N LEU A 44 7.00 13.09 -3.95
CA LEU A 44 6.81 14.08 -2.88
C LEU A 44 7.80 13.94 -1.71
N GLY A 45 8.54 12.82 -1.61
CA GLY A 45 9.50 12.59 -0.53
C GLY A 45 8.85 12.63 0.86
N ARG A 46 7.64 12.10 0.97
CA ARG A 46 6.85 12.08 2.20
C ARG A 46 7.04 10.76 2.94
N ASP A 47 6.80 10.80 4.25
CA ASP A 47 6.70 9.61 5.08
C ASP A 47 5.73 8.57 4.49
N ILE A 48 6.10 7.30 4.58
CA ILE A 48 5.21 6.20 4.24
C ILE A 48 4.41 5.86 5.49
N ARG A 49 3.12 6.20 5.46
CA ARG A 49 2.21 6.01 6.59
C ARG A 49 1.34 4.78 6.36
N ARG A 50 1.27 3.89 7.35
CA ARG A 50 0.40 2.71 7.33
C ARG A 50 -1.05 3.10 7.08
N SER A 51 -1.52 4.18 7.69
CA SER A 51 -2.88 4.71 7.48
C SER A 51 -3.16 5.10 6.03
N ALA A 52 -2.18 5.66 5.32
CA ALA A 52 -2.33 6.01 3.91
C ALA A 52 -2.37 4.76 3.01
N ILE A 53 -1.60 3.72 3.35
CA ILE A 53 -1.67 2.42 2.66
C ILE A 53 -3.03 1.77 2.88
N TYR A 54 -3.52 1.75 4.12
CA TYR A 54 -4.87 1.26 4.44
C TYR A 54 -5.95 2.00 3.67
N ALA A 55 -5.85 3.33 3.58
CA ALA A 55 -6.80 4.14 2.82
C ALA A 55 -6.73 3.87 1.31
N ALA A 56 -5.53 3.65 0.76
CA ALA A 56 -5.36 3.30 -0.65
C ALA A 56 -5.97 1.93 -0.98
N LEU A 57 -5.87 0.96 -0.06
CA LEU A 57 -6.38 -0.39 -0.24
C LEU A 57 -7.88 -0.55 0.05
N HIS A 58 -8.48 0.33 0.85
CA HIS A 58 -9.93 0.35 1.10
C HIS A 58 -10.70 1.00 -0.07
N VAL A 59 -10.71 0.30 -1.20
CA VAL A 59 -11.59 0.62 -2.34
C VAL A 59 -12.99 0.02 -2.13
N GLU A 60 -13.94 0.40 -2.97
CA GLU A 60 -15.29 -0.19 -2.97
C GLU A 60 -15.22 -1.72 -3.12
N GLY A 61 -15.95 -2.44 -2.27
CA GLY A 61 -15.96 -3.91 -2.22
C GLY A 61 -14.97 -4.52 -1.23
N VAL A 62 -14.03 -3.75 -0.67
CA VAL A 62 -13.11 -4.23 0.38
C VAL A 62 -13.75 -4.06 1.76
N GLN A 63 -13.76 -5.15 2.53
CA GLN A 63 -14.28 -5.18 3.90
C GLN A 63 -13.18 -4.96 4.94
N ARG A 64 -12.04 -5.64 4.77
CA ARG A 64 -10.90 -5.59 5.69
C ARG A 64 -9.60 -5.61 4.91
N VAL A 65 -8.60 -4.92 5.44
CA VAL A 65 -7.22 -4.97 4.97
C VAL A 65 -6.34 -5.41 6.13
N GLU A 66 -5.47 -6.38 5.88
CA GLU A 66 -4.40 -6.77 6.78
C GLU A 66 -3.07 -6.37 6.15
N LEU A 67 -2.34 -5.48 6.83
CA LEU A 67 -1.06 -4.97 6.36
C LEU A 67 0.09 -5.68 7.08
N ALA A 68 0.72 -6.63 6.40
CA ALA A 68 1.88 -7.37 6.90
C ALA A 68 3.19 -6.57 6.79
N SER A 69 3.28 -5.67 5.81
CA SER A 69 4.43 -4.75 5.67
C SER A 69 4.00 -3.45 5.01
N PRO A 70 4.53 -2.28 5.43
CA PRO A 70 5.51 -2.10 6.50
C PRO A 70 4.89 -2.27 7.90
N LEU A 71 5.63 -2.83 8.86
CA LEU A 71 5.15 -3.07 10.24
C LEU A 71 4.90 -1.77 11.01
N ASP A 72 5.71 -0.75 10.73
CA ASP A 72 5.62 0.59 11.29
C ASP A 72 5.61 1.65 10.17
N ASP A 73 5.29 2.90 10.51
CA ASP A 73 5.45 4.01 9.58
C ASP A 73 6.92 4.19 9.21
N VAL A 74 7.22 4.42 7.92
CA VAL A 74 8.55 4.82 7.46
C VAL A 74 8.63 6.33 7.48
N VAL A 75 9.15 6.87 8.58
CA VAL A 75 9.34 8.32 8.77
C VAL A 75 10.70 8.73 8.21
N LEU A 76 10.71 9.75 7.37
CA LEU A 76 11.91 10.22 6.68
C LEU A 76 12.34 11.58 7.26
N ASP A 77 13.64 11.79 7.36
CA ASP A 77 14.17 13.13 7.58
C ASP A 77 14.35 13.91 6.25
N LYS A 78 14.78 15.18 6.35
CA LYS A 78 14.96 16.08 5.20
C LYS A 78 16.04 15.63 4.21
N THR A 79 16.83 14.63 4.54
CA THR A 79 17.92 14.06 3.74
C THR A 79 17.60 12.68 3.21
N GLN A 80 16.41 12.14 3.51
CA GLN A 80 15.99 10.80 3.13
C GLN A 80 14.85 10.80 2.12
N ALA A 81 14.75 9.74 1.34
CA ALA A 81 13.64 9.46 0.44
C ALA A 81 13.26 7.98 0.52
N ALA A 82 11.97 7.66 0.56
CA ALA A 82 11.51 6.27 0.55
C ALA A 82 11.45 5.71 -0.88
N SER A 83 11.80 4.44 -1.03
CA SER A 83 11.66 3.70 -2.29
C SER A 83 10.97 2.37 -2.05
N CYS A 84 9.86 2.13 -2.75
CA CYS A 84 9.15 0.86 -2.67
C CYS A 84 9.91 -0.18 -3.51
N THR A 85 10.51 -1.17 -2.85
CA THR A 85 11.28 -2.24 -3.52
C THR A 85 10.40 -3.37 -4.01
N GLU A 86 9.33 -3.66 -3.27
CA GLU A 86 8.39 -4.72 -3.61
C GLU A 86 6.99 -4.39 -3.08
N TRP A 87 5.96 -4.85 -3.78
CA TRP A 87 4.61 -4.80 -3.25
C TRP A 87 3.78 -5.99 -3.74
N SER A 88 2.83 -6.43 -2.91
CA SER A 88 1.84 -7.44 -3.28
C SER A 88 0.51 -7.20 -2.57
N VAL A 89 -0.58 -7.54 -3.27
CA VAL A 89 -1.94 -7.54 -2.74
C VAL A 89 -2.55 -8.89 -3.03
N THR A 90 -2.86 -9.64 -1.98
CA THR A 90 -3.45 -10.98 -2.03
C THR A 90 -4.92 -10.95 -1.62
N ASN A 91 -5.71 -11.85 -2.20
CA ASN A 91 -7.11 -12.03 -1.80
C ASN A 91 -7.14 -12.96 -0.57
N GLY A 92 -7.63 -12.47 0.56
CA GLY A 92 -7.84 -13.25 1.79
C GLY A 92 -9.13 -14.05 1.78
N GLY A 93 -9.98 -13.85 0.77
CA GLY A 93 -11.32 -14.40 0.69
C GLY A 93 -12.37 -13.46 1.25
N THR A 94 -13.45 -14.04 1.72
CA THR A 94 -14.58 -13.35 2.35
C THR A 94 -14.56 -13.72 3.83
N ASP A 95 -14.73 -12.74 4.73
CA ASP A 95 -14.88 -13.01 6.16
C ASP A 95 -16.32 -13.51 6.37
N GLU A 96 -16.49 -14.84 6.48
CA GLU A 96 -17.74 -15.51 6.87
C GLU A 96 -17.72 -15.87 8.37
#